data_AF-A0A7K0EL63-F1
#
_entry.id   AF-A0A7K0EL63-F1
#
_cell.length_a   1.000
_cell.length_b   1.000
_cell.length_c   1.000
_cell.angle_alpha   90.00
_cell.angle_beta   90.00
_cell.angle_gamma   90.00
#
_symmetry.space_group_name_H-M   'P 1'
#
loop_
_entity.id
_entity.type
_entity.pdbx_description
1 polymer ?
#
loop_
_entity_poly.entity_id
_entity_poly.type
_entity_poly.pdbx_seq_one_letter_code
_entity_poly.pdbx_strand_id
1 'polypeptide(L)'
;MKRLQNFVSFLALSLILLSCNPLDKKYDKEKYAEIMAKNADSTSQSAFNRATVENEINDVRNEDFTYQELIDQGRALQRKDLPNKNVAR
;
A
#
# COMPACT_ATOMS: atom_id res chain seq x y z
N MET A 1 -23.27 27.49 32.75
CA MET A 1 -23.38 26.40 31.73
C MET A 1 -23.78 27.04 30.40
N LYS A 2 -22.88 27.40 29.48
CA LYS A 2 -22.68 26.67 28.21
C LYS A 2 -21.35 27.06 27.50
N ARG A 3 -20.44 27.77 28.17
CA ARG A 3 -19.09 28.06 27.64
C ARG A 3 -18.20 26.82 27.50
N LEU A 4 -18.67 25.68 28.03
CA LEU A 4 -18.02 24.37 27.93
C LEU A 4 -18.24 23.70 26.56
N GLN A 5 -19.20 24.17 25.76
CA GLN A 5 -19.61 23.50 24.54
C GLN A 5 -18.70 23.81 23.33
N ASN A 6 -17.89 24.87 23.40
CA ASN A 6 -17.02 25.27 22.30
C ASN A 6 -15.60 24.66 22.35
N PHE A 7 -15.20 24.05 23.46
CA PHE A 7 -13.88 23.41 23.56
C PHE A 7 -13.88 21.95 23.09
N VAL A 8 -15.02 21.26 23.16
CA VAL A 8 -15.10 19.85 22.75
C VAL A 8 -15.12 19.71 21.22
N SER A 9 -15.63 20.71 20.50
CA SER A 9 -15.72 20.66 19.03
C SER A 9 -14.40 20.92 18.30
N PHE A 10 -13.38 21.50 18.94
CA PHE A 10 -12.06 21.69 18.33
C PHE A 10 -11.12 20.50 18.50
N LEU A 11 -11.39 19.60 19.46
CA LEU A 11 -10.53 18.44 19.71
C LEU A 11 -10.80 17.26 18.76
N ALA A 12 -11.99 17.20 18.15
CA ALA A 12 -12.36 16.11 17.25
C ALA A 12 -11.87 16.32 15.81
N LEU A 13 -11.54 17.56 15.40
CA LEU A 13 -11.12 17.86 14.04
C LEU A 13 -9.61 17.70 13.82
N SER A 14 -8.80 17.66 14.88
CA SER A 14 -7.34 17.48 14.79
C SER A 14 -6.91 16.02 14.61
N LEU A 15 -7.81 15.06 14.83
CA LEU A 15 -7.52 13.62 14.69
C LEU A 15 -7.69 13.07 13.27
N ILE A 16 -8.25 13.84 12.33
CA ILE A 16 -8.45 13.40 10.93
C ILE A 16 -7.18 13.61 10.08
N LEU A 17 -6.17 14.32 10.60
CA LEU A 17 -4.94 14.67 9.86
C LEU A 17 -3.71 13.80 10.19
N LEU A 18 -3.83 12.75 10.99
CA LEU A 18 -2.65 12.13 11.65
C LEU A 18 -2.23 10.72 11.20
N SER A 19 -2.76 10.18 10.10
CA SER A 19 -2.17 8.94 9.56
C SER A 19 -2.22 8.89 8.04
N CYS A 20 -1.43 9.73 7.38
CA CYS A 20 -1.05 9.48 6.00
C CYS A 20 -0.07 8.31 6.01
N ASN A 21 -0.54 7.11 5.67
CA ASN A 21 0.34 5.93 5.60
C ASN A 21 1.38 6.18 4.51
N PRO A 22 2.69 6.04 4.77
CA PRO A 22 3.73 6.24 3.76
C PRO A 22 3.52 5.36 2.51
N LEU A 23 2.82 4.24 2.63
CA LEU A 23 2.48 3.36 1.52
C LEU A 23 1.39 3.94 0.58
N ASP A 24 0.61 4.92 1.03
CA ASP A 24 -0.39 5.59 0.18
C ASP A 24 0.24 6.61 -0.77
N LYS A 25 1.56 6.85 -0.66
CA LYS A 25 2.30 7.72 -1.58
C LYS A 25 2.54 7.02 -2.91
N LYS A 26 2.61 7.80 -3.99
CA LYS A 26 3.04 7.31 -5.31
C LYS A 26 4.44 6.72 -5.24
N TYR A 27 4.64 5.65 -6.01
CA TYR A 27 5.93 5.00 -6.13
C TYR A 27 6.99 5.99 -6.61
N ASP A 28 8.07 6.06 -5.86
CA ASP A 28 9.29 6.81 -6.16
C ASP A 28 10.46 5.81 -6.24
N LYS A 29 11.08 5.74 -7.43
CA LYS A 29 12.19 4.84 -7.76
C LYS A 29 13.44 5.08 -6.93
N GLU A 30 13.66 6.28 -6.41
CA GLU A 30 14.83 6.59 -5.60
C GLU A 30 14.59 6.26 -4.12
N LYS A 31 13.33 6.33 -3.67
CA LYS A 31 12.98 6.19 -2.25
C LYS A 31 12.33 4.85 -1.88
N TYR A 32 11.98 4.02 -2.86
CA TYR A 32 11.20 2.80 -2.60
C TYR A 32 11.86 1.87 -1.57
N ALA A 33 13.19 1.68 -1.65
CA ALA A 33 13.91 0.77 -0.77
C ALA A 33 13.76 1.18 0.71
N GLU A 34 13.88 2.49 0.99
CA GLU A 34 13.71 3.03 2.34
C GLU A 34 12.25 2.92 2.81
N ILE A 35 11.30 3.30 1.94
CA ILE A 35 9.87 3.29 2.27
C ILE A 35 9.41 1.86 2.55
N MET A 36 9.80 0.89 1.73
CA MET A 36 9.43 -0.51 1.89
C MET A 36 10.08 -1.12 3.13
N ALA A 37 11.37 -0.85 3.39
CA ALA A 37 12.06 -1.37 4.56
C ALA A 37 11.45 -0.86 5.89
N LYS A 38 10.98 0.39 5.93
CA LYS A 38 10.43 1.00 7.14
C LYS A 38 8.94 0.74 7.37
N ASN A 39 8.17 0.53 6.30
CA ASN A 39 6.70 0.57 6.37
C ASN A 39 6.01 -0.71 5.89
N ALA A 40 6.73 -1.68 5.31
CA ALA A 40 6.15 -2.91 4.81
C ALA A 40 6.82 -4.15 5.44
N ASP A 41 6.00 -5.13 5.83
CA ASP A 41 6.49 -6.44 6.26
C ASP A 41 7.10 -7.23 5.09
N SER A 42 7.79 -8.33 5.40
CA SER A 42 8.45 -9.16 4.39
C SER A 42 7.49 -9.71 3.32
N THR A 43 6.24 -9.99 3.71
CA THR A 43 5.21 -10.49 2.78
C THR A 43 4.80 -9.39 1.79
N SER A 44 4.61 -8.18 2.28
CA SER A 44 4.24 -7.02 1.47
C SER A 44 5.39 -6.57 0.59
N GLN A 45 6.64 -6.65 1.06
CA GLN A 45 7.83 -6.46 0.23
C GLN A 45 7.92 -7.49 -0.90
N SER A 46 7.66 -8.76 -0.61
CA SER A 46 7.63 -9.81 -1.64
C SER A 46 6.53 -9.57 -2.68
N ALA A 47 5.33 -9.19 -2.24
CA ALA A 47 4.23 -8.85 -3.15
C ALA A 47 4.57 -7.64 -4.03
N PHE A 48 5.06 -6.55 -3.42
CA PHE A 48 5.51 -5.36 -4.13
C PHE A 48 6.53 -5.70 -5.24
N ASN A 49 7.58 -6.47 -4.92
CA ASN A 49 8.59 -6.87 -5.89
C ASN A 49 7.99 -7.66 -7.06
N ARG A 50 6.99 -8.51 -6.78
CA ARG A 50 6.31 -9.27 -7.83
C ARG A 50 5.53 -8.37 -8.77
N ALA A 51 4.82 -7.37 -8.22
CA ALA A 51 4.10 -6.39 -9.04
C ALA A 51 5.04 -5.53 -9.88
N THR A 52 6.16 -5.05 -9.31
CA THR A 52 7.09 -4.21 -10.06
C THR A 52 7.73 -4.95 -11.23
N VAL A 53 8.05 -6.24 -11.06
CA VAL A 53 8.58 -7.11 -12.13
C VAL A 53 7.51 -7.39 -13.18
N GLU A 54 6.28 -7.74 -12.77
CA GLU A 54 5.17 -7.97 -13.71
C GLU A 54 4.89 -6.70 -14.55
N ASN A 55 4.90 -5.54 -13.91
CA ASN A 55 4.70 -4.26 -14.61
C ASN A 55 5.84 -3.98 -15.60
N GLU A 56 7.09 -4.26 -15.25
CA GLU A 56 8.24 -4.13 -16.16
C GLU A 56 8.11 -5.07 -17.38
N ILE A 57 7.66 -6.31 -17.19
CA ILE A 57 7.41 -7.27 -18.28
C ILE A 57 6.30 -6.76 -19.24
N ASN A 58 5.29 -6.09 -18.70
CA ASN A 58 4.12 -5.64 -19.45
C ASN A 58 4.19 -4.16 -19.88
N ASP A 59 5.35 -3.50 -19.77
CA ASP A 59 5.56 -2.08 -20.09
C ASP A 59 4.59 -1.12 -19.35
N VAL A 60 4.28 -1.46 -18.10
CA VAL A 60 3.45 -0.67 -17.19
C VAL A 60 4.35 0.14 -16.26
N ARG A 61 4.09 1.44 -16.16
CA ARG A 61 4.87 2.35 -15.31
C ARG A 61 4.46 2.22 -13.85
N ASN A 62 5.41 1.85 -12.99
CA ASN A 62 5.15 1.73 -11.55
C ASN A 62 4.79 3.06 -10.89
N GLU A 63 5.28 4.19 -11.42
CA GLU A 63 5.00 5.55 -10.94
C GLU A 63 3.53 5.95 -11.06
N ASP A 64 2.75 5.23 -11.89
CA ASP A 64 1.31 5.44 -12.02
C ASP A 64 0.53 4.88 -10.81
N PHE A 65 1.19 4.20 -9.88
CA PHE A 65 0.61 3.55 -8.71
C PHE A 65 1.22 4.02 -7.40
N THR A 66 0.49 3.85 -6.31
CA THR A 66 1.01 3.96 -4.93
C THR A 66 1.74 2.69 -4.53
N TYR A 67 2.56 2.76 -3.47
CA TYR A 67 3.19 1.56 -2.92
C TYR A 67 2.14 0.52 -2.49
N GLN A 68 1.03 0.97 -1.88
CA GLN A 68 -0.05 0.10 -1.47
C GLN A 68 -0.75 -0.57 -2.66
N GLU A 69 -1.02 0.18 -3.74
CA GLU A 69 -1.58 -0.37 -4.98
C GLU A 69 -0.67 -1.44 -5.59
N LEU A 70 0.65 -1.22 -5.60
CA LEU A 70 1.63 -2.21 -6.09
C LEU A 70 1.68 -3.45 -5.19
N ILE A 71 1.62 -3.29 -3.86
CA ILE A 71 1.52 -4.43 -2.92
C ILE A 71 0.27 -5.26 -3.22
N ASP A 72 -0.87 -4.61 -3.43
CA ASP A 72 -2.15 -5.30 -3.65
C ASP A 72 -2.21 -5.98 -5.03
N GLN A 73 -1.62 -5.38 -6.07
CA GLN A 73 -1.37 -6.05 -7.35
C GLN A 73 -0.53 -7.33 -7.16
N GLY A 74 0.56 -7.23 -6.40
CA GLY A 74 1.43 -8.35 -6.10
C GLY A 74 0.73 -9.50 -5.37
N ARG A 75 -0.11 -9.18 -4.39
CA ARG A 75 -0.96 -10.15 -3.68
C ARG A 75 -1.98 -10.79 -4.60
N ALA A 76 -2.54 -10.03 -5.56
CA ALA A 76 -3.43 -10.58 -6.56
C ALA A 76 -2.70 -11.58 -7.48
N LEU A 77 -1.47 -11.29 -7.90
CA LEU A 77 -0.63 -12.21 -8.68
C LEU A 77 -0.33 -13.49 -7.90
N GLN A 78 0.12 -13.37 -6.65
CA GLN A 78 0.39 -14.53 -5.78
C GLN A 78 -0.83 -15.46 -5.65
N ARG A 79 -2.05 -14.91 -5.57
CA ARG A 79 -3.29 -15.69 -5.52
C ARG A 79 -3.63 -16.38 -6.84
N LYS A 80 -3.32 -15.77 -7.98
CA LYS A 80 -3.49 -16.37 -9.31
C LYS A 80 -2.53 -17.53 -9.55
N ASP A 81 -1.32 -17.44 -8.99
CA ASP A 81 -0.27 -18.47 -9.14
C ASP A 81 -0.41 -19.65 -8.18
N LEU A 82 -1.31 -19.56 -7.18
CA LEU A 82 -1.67 -20.74 -6.40
C LEU A 82 -2.30 -21.75 -7.37
N PRO A 83 -1.74 -22.97 -7.49
CA PRO A 83 -2.29 -23.96 -8.38
C PRO A 83 -3.74 -24.18 -7.98
N ASN A 84 -4.63 -23.95 -8.94
CA ASN A 84 -6.05 -24.21 -8.80
C ASN A 84 -6.17 -25.67 -8.34
N LYS A 85 -6.45 -25.93 -7.06
CA LYS A 85 -6.51 -27.29 -6.47
C LYS A 85 -7.64 -28.16 -7.09
N ASN A 86 -8.31 -27.64 -8.12
CA ASN A 86 -9.33 -28.31 -8.90
C ASN A 86 -8.80 -29.00 -10.17
N VAL A 87 -7.48 -29.13 -10.35
CA VAL A 87 -6.96 -30.14 -11.29
C VAL A 87 -7.10 -31.50 -10.61
N ALA A 88 -8.28 -32.10 -10.73
CA ALA A 88 -8.55 -33.47 -10.34
C ALA A 88 -7.46 -34.39 -10.93
N ARG A 89 -6.77 -35.10 -10.05
CA ARG A 89 -5.90 -36.22 -10.40
C ARG A 89 -6.65 -37.52 -10.17
#